data_AF-A0A524CF56-F1
#
_entry.id   AF-A0A524CF56-F1
#
_cell.length_a   1.000
_cell.length_b   1.000
_cell.length_c   1.000
_cell.angle_alpha   90.00
_cell.angle_beta   90.00
_cell.angle_gamma   90.00
#
_symmetry.space_group_name_H-M   'P 1'
#
loop_
_entity.id
_entity.type
_entity.pdbx_description
1 polymer ?
#
loop_
_entity_poly.entity_id
_entity_poly.type
_entity_poly.pdbx_seq_one_letter_code
_entity_poly.pdbx_strand_id
1 'polypeptide(L)'
;MKRRPIQIMAGLINALNSFSNDKEYSINKIHDETNYHWNTVNDYIKLIILVKKFAPELKIMKETNEIAIIKQSPYFKTLNEMEQLVLYLFISRAFDKQSAINKKEIILNNGFNPQISEEFKEFINCTSDDGYYLSLKGKFRAQGILASIYTNMVDFIENKIDISSEKISENWLLNFYGDDKNSYLEKIKNLRVKQGRKSEKVEDFTEKKQLNEILKFSKRQLYPKGIESIV
;
A
#
# COMPACT_ATOMS: atom_id res chain seq x y z
N MET A 1 -25.62 17.11 20.94
CA MET A 1 -24.50 17.53 20.06
C MET A 1 -23.81 16.29 19.50
N LYS A 2 -23.47 16.24 18.20
CA LYS A 2 -22.69 15.11 17.66
C LYS A 2 -21.30 15.10 18.33
N ARG A 3 -20.92 14.00 18.99
CA ARG A 3 -19.57 13.85 19.58
C ARG A 3 -18.53 13.90 18.46
N ARG A 4 -17.40 14.57 18.69
CA ARG A 4 -16.32 14.63 17.70
C ARG A 4 -15.61 13.27 17.61
N PRO A 5 -15.13 12.84 16.42
CA PRO A 5 -14.42 11.55 16.27
C PRO A 5 -13.29 11.35 17.27
N ILE A 6 -12.50 12.40 17.53
CA ILE A 6 -11.40 12.35 18.51
C ILE A 6 -11.88 12.08 19.94
N GLN A 7 -13.07 12.56 20.32
CA GLN A 7 -13.68 12.31 21.63
C GLN A 7 -14.20 10.88 21.74
N ILE A 8 -14.71 10.32 20.63
CA ILE A 8 -15.13 8.91 20.56
C ILE A 8 -13.90 8.00 20.72
N MET A 9 -12.82 8.28 19.99
CA MET A 9 -11.54 7.58 20.13
C MET A 9 -11.01 7.64 21.57
N ALA A 10 -10.99 8.82 22.19
CA ALA A 10 -10.53 8.98 23.56
C ALA A 10 -11.37 8.15 24.56
N GLY A 11 -12.70 8.16 24.42
CA GLY A 11 -13.58 7.37 25.27
C GLY A 11 -13.38 5.85 25.10
N LEU A 12 -13.21 5.39 23.86
CA LEU A 12 -12.92 3.98 23.57
C LEU A 12 -11.57 3.55 24.14
N ILE A 13 -10.51 4.34 23.94
CA ILE A 13 -9.18 4.06 24.49
C ILE A 13 -9.24 3.97 26.02
N ASN A 14 -9.97 4.89 26.67
CA ASN A 14 -10.13 4.88 28.11
C ASN A 14 -10.85 3.62 28.60
N ALA A 15 -11.94 3.21 27.93
CA ALA A 15 -12.64 1.97 28.27
C ALA A 15 -11.74 0.75 28.08
N LEU A 16 -11.04 0.64 26.93
CA LEU A 16 -10.11 -0.44 26.66
C LEU A 16 -8.98 -0.56 27.70
N ASN A 17 -8.48 0.56 28.21
CA ASN A 17 -7.45 0.58 29.26
C ASN A 17 -7.96 0.11 30.64
N SER A 18 -9.28 0.08 30.86
CA SER A 18 -9.88 -0.41 32.12
C SER A 18 -10.02 -1.94 32.15
N PHE A 19 -9.94 -2.58 30.98
CA PHE A 19 -10.05 -4.02 30.87
C PHE A 19 -8.76 -4.73 31.27
N SER A 20 -8.89 -5.90 31.91
CA SER A 20 -7.75 -6.74 32.22
C SER A 20 -7.13 -7.28 30.93
N ASN A 21 -5.80 -7.29 30.88
CA ASN A 21 -5.04 -8.00 29.86
C ASN A 21 -5.41 -9.49 29.84
N ASP A 22 -5.17 -10.16 28.71
CA ASP A 22 -5.33 -11.61 28.51
C ASP A 22 -6.77 -12.16 28.63
N LYS A 23 -7.77 -11.29 28.52
CA LYS A 23 -9.19 -11.67 28.42
C LYS A 23 -9.79 -11.18 27.11
N GLU A 24 -10.73 -11.94 26.59
CA GLU A 24 -11.54 -11.56 25.43
C GLU A 24 -12.78 -10.76 25.88
N TYR A 25 -13.09 -9.68 25.16
CA TYR A 25 -14.23 -8.84 25.42
C TYR A 25 -15.07 -8.69 24.15
N SER A 26 -16.39 -8.82 24.29
CA SER A 26 -17.31 -8.61 23.18
C SER A 26 -17.50 -7.12 22.87
N ILE A 27 -17.87 -6.78 21.64
CA ILE A 27 -18.25 -5.41 21.26
C ILE A 27 -19.36 -4.86 22.16
N ASN A 28 -20.31 -5.71 22.56
CA ASN A 28 -21.40 -5.33 23.47
C ASN A 28 -20.87 -4.90 24.85
N LYS A 29 -19.85 -5.59 25.38
CA LYS A 29 -19.26 -5.21 26.66
C LYS A 29 -18.62 -3.81 26.62
N ILE A 30 -18.03 -3.46 25.49
CA ILE A 30 -17.40 -2.14 25.26
C ILE A 30 -18.48 -1.08 25.01
N HIS A 31 -19.58 -1.44 24.33
CA HIS A 31 -20.77 -0.61 24.21
C HIS A 31 -21.33 -0.22 25.59
N ASP A 32 -21.49 -1.19 26.48
CA ASP A 32 -22.01 -0.96 27.84
C ASP A 32 -21.12 0.01 28.64
N GLU A 33 -19.79 -0.15 28.53
CA GLU A 33 -18.83 0.68 29.27
C GLU A 33 -18.77 2.13 28.76
N THR A 34 -18.94 2.32 27.44
CA THR A 34 -18.77 3.63 26.80
C THR A 34 -20.06 4.37 26.51
N ASN A 35 -21.19 3.66 26.51
CA ASN A 35 -22.49 4.10 26.04
C ASN A 35 -22.46 4.63 24.57
N TYR A 36 -21.55 4.10 23.76
CA TYR A 36 -21.50 4.34 22.31
C TYR A 36 -22.23 3.23 21.57
N HIS A 37 -23.03 3.55 20.56
CA HIS A 37 -23.71 2.55 19.75
C HIS A 37 -22.73 1.47 19.22
N TRP A 38 -23.15 0.20 19.24
CA TRP A 38 -22.30 -0.95 18.90
C TRP A 38 -21.61 -0.83 17.53
N ASN A 39 -22.30 -0.31 16.49
CA ASN A 39 -21.67 0.00 15.19
C ASN A 39 -20.49 0.97 15.35
N THR A 40 -20.65 2.03 16.13
CA THR A 40 -19.58 3.01 16.38
C THR A 40 -18.40 2.37 17.11
N VAL A 41 -18.67 1.53 18.11
CA VAL A 41 -17.63 0.77 18.82
C VAL A 41 -16.85 -0.11 17.83
N ASN A 42 -17.56 -0.89 17.01
CA ASN A 42 -16.97 -1.77 16.02
C ASN A 42 -16.09 -1.02 15.00
N ASP A 43 -16.63 0.04 14.39
CA ASP A 43 -15.91 0.81 13.36
C ASP A 43 -14.66 1.48 13.91
N TYR A 44 -14.73 2.02 15.12
CA TYR A 44 -13.59 2.70 15.73
C TYR A 44 -12.55 1.72 16.30
N ILE A 45 -12.95 0.54 16.76
CA ILE A 45 -12.00 -0.53 17.09
C ILE A 45 -11.26 -0.98 15.83
N LYS A 46 -11.97 -1.20 14.72
CA LYS A 46 -11.33 -1.48 13.42
C LYS A 46 -10.36 -0.39 13.02
N LEU A 47 -10.74 0.89 13.18
CA LEU A 47 -9.86 2.02 12.90
C LEU A 47 -8.60 2.01 13.78
N ILE A 48 -8.72 1.73 15.08
CA ILE A 48 -7.56 1.61 15.99
C ILE A 48 -6.62 0.51 15.50
N ILE A 49 -7.15 -0.67 15.15
CA ILE A 49 -6.33 -1.79 14.67
C ILE A 49 -5.68 -1.46 13.33
N LEU A 50 -6.44 -0.87 12.39
CA LEU A 50 -5.94 -0.44 11.08
C LEU A 50 -4.76 0.54 11.25
N VAL A 51 -4.92 1.57 12.08
CA VAL A 51 -3.86 2.56 12.35
C VAL A 51 -2.65 1.88 12.99
N LYS A 52 -2.84 1.04 14.01
CA LYS A 52 -1.74 0.30 14.64
C LYS A 52 -0.96 -0.58 13.65
N LYS A 53 -1.63 -1.15 12.67
CA LYS A 53 -1.02 -2.10 11.73
C LYS A 53 -0.34 -1.40 10.56
N PHE A 54 -0.98 -0.38 9.99
CA PHE A 54 -0.60 0.18 8.70
C PHE A 54 -0.01 1.59 8.77
N ALA A 55 -0.21 2.35 9.85
CA ALA A 55 0.32 3.70 9.95
C ALA A 55 1.76 3.72 10.50
N PRO A 56 2.61 4.66 10.03
CA PRO A 56 3.89 4.94 10.67
C PRO A 56 3.71 5.60 12.04
N GLU A 57 4.76 5.55 12.87
CA GLU A 57 4.83 6.30 14.12
C GLU A 57 5.19 7.76 13.82
N LEU A 58 4.38 8.71 14.30
CA LEU A 58 4.50 10.13 14.01
C LEU A 58 4.70 10.95 15.28
N LYS A 59 5.44 12.05 15.18
CA LYS A 59 5.56 13.08 16.23
C LYS A 59 5.30 14.45 15.63
N ILE A 60 4.51 15.25 16.34
CA ILE A 60 4.33 16.67 16.02
C ILE A 60 5.40 17.46 16.77
N MET A 61 6.20 18.22 16.03
CA MET A 61 7.22 19.12 16.57
C MET A 61 6.49 20.36 17.12
N LYS A 62 6.61 20.63 18.43
CA LYS A 62 5.80 21.67 19.09
C LYS A 62 6.21 23.07 18.64
N GLU A 63 7.47 23.24 18.28
CA GLU A 63 8.08 24.50 17.92
C GLU A 63 7.73 24.93 16.49
N THR A 64 7.67 23.97 15.56
CA THR A 64 7.45 24.22 14.13
C THR A 64 6.06 23.80 13.64
N ASN A 65 5.30 23.06 14.44
CA ASN A 65 4.05 22.41 14.05
C ASN A 65 4.20 21.46 12.84
N GLU A 66 5.41 20.96 12.61
CA GLU A 66 5.72 19.99 11.57
C GLU A 66 5.52 18.55 12.07
N ILE A 67 5.32 17.61 11.14
CA ILE A 67 5.16 16.18 11.43
C ILE A 67 6.45 15.46 11.07
N ALA A 68 7.07 14.82 12.06
CA ALA A 68 8.19 13.91 11.88
C ALA A 68 7.71 12.46 11.88
N ILE A 69 8.16 11.67 10.91
CA ILE A 69 8.01 10.21 10.91
C ILE A 69 9.14 9.62 11.74
N ILE A 70 8.81 9.01 12.90
CA ILE A 70 9.81 8.43 13.81
C ILE A 70 10.15 7.00 13.40
N LYS A 71 9.12 6.21 13.04
CA LYS A 71 9.28 4.81 12.63
C LYS A 71 8.34 4.49 11.49
N GLN A 72 8.81 3.62 10.59
CA GLN A 72 7.97 3.07 9.53
C GLN A 72 6.83 2.22 10.09
N SER A 73 5.78 2.07 9.29
CA SER A 73 4.65 1.22 9.62
C SER A 73 5.08 -0.22 9.92
N PRO A 74 4.53 -0.88 10.96
CA PRO A 74 4.83 -2.28 11.26
C PRO A 74 4.58 -3.21 10.06
N TYR A 75 3.62 -2.86 9.21
CA TYR A 75 3.33 -3.60 7.98
C TYR A 75 4.56 -3.78 7.08
N PHE A 76 5.51 -2.84 7.05
CA PHE A 76 6.71 -2.96 6.23
C PHE A 76 7.57 -4.17 6.61
N LYS A 77 7.45 -4.68 7.84
CA LYS A 77 8.18 -5.87 8.29
C LYS A 77 7.66 -7.17 7.66
N THR A 78 6.46 -7.16 7.07
CA THR A 78 5.92 -8.34 6.37
C THR A 78 6.45 -8.46 4.95
N LEU A 79 7.06 -7.39 4.42
CA LEU A 79 7.69 -7.39 3.11
C LEU A 79 9.06 -8.03 3.20
N ASN A 80 9.47 -8.75 2.16
CA ASN A 80 10.85 -9.24 2.09
C ASN A 80 11.83 -8.07 1.91
N GLU A 81 13.12 -8.31 2.15
CA GLU A 81 14.17 -7.28 2.15
C GLU A 81 14.25 -6.50 0.83
N MET A 82 14.00 -7.17 -0.29
CA MET A 82 14.02 -6.55 -1.61
C MET A 82 12.79 -5.70 -1.89
N GLU A 83 11.61 -6.16 -1.48
CA GLU A 83 10.39 -5.37 -1.55
C GLU A 83 10.50 -4.12 -0.66
N GLN A 84 11.11 -4.26 0.52
CA GLN A 84 11.43 -3.12 1.39
C GLN A 84 12.38 -2.15 0.68
N LEU A 85 13.46 -2.64 0.06
CA LEU A 85 14.43 -1.81 -0.66
C LEU A 85 13.80 -1.08 -1.86
N VAL A 86 13.06 -1.81 -2.71
CA VAL A 86 12.38 -1.27 -3.88
C VAL A 86 11.37 -0.19 -3.46
N LEU A 87 10.60 -0.46 -2.42
CA LEU A 87 9.62 0.48 -1.89
C LEU A 87 10.29 1.71 -1.25
N TYR A 88 11.40 1.52 -0.52
CA TYR A 88 12.19 2.59 0.05
C TYR A 88 12.71 3.54 -1.03
N LEU A 89 13.35 3.00 -2.07
CA LEU A 89 13.84 3.79 -3.22
C LEU A 89 12.69 4.51 -3.92
N PHE A 90 11.51 3.88 -4.00
CA PHE A 90 10.34 4.48 -4.64
C PHE A 90 9.78 5.68 -3.86
N ILE A 91 9.55 5.51 -2.56
CA ILE A 91 9.04 6.56 -1.67
C ILE A 91 10.02 7.74 -1.62
N SER A 92 11.31 7.43 -1.60
CA SER A 92 12.40 8.42 -1.60
C SER A 92 12.68 9.03 -2.98
N ARG A 93 11.90 8.65 -4.01
CA ARG A 93 11.98 9.16 -5.38
C ARG A 93 13.35 8.95 -6.06
N ALA A 94 14.06 7.89 -5.71
CA ALA A 94 15.32 7.50 -6.35
C ALA A 94 15.05 6.87 -7.73
N PHE A 95 14.77 7.71 -8.72
CA PHE A 95 14.22 7.31 -10.02
C PHE A 95 15.23 7.38 -11.16
N ASP A 96 16.38 7.98 -10.92
CA ASP A 96 17.46 8.17 -11.87
C ASP A 96 18.80 8.28 -11.13
N LYS A 97 19.89 8.41 -11.89
CA LYS A 97 21.24 8.49 -11.34
C LYS A 97 21.46 9.73 -10.45
N GLN A 98 20.76 10.84 -10.70
CA GLN A 98 20.92 12.09 -9.95
C GLN A 98 20.21 12.04 -8.59
N SER A 99 19.13 11.28 -8.51
CA SER A 99 18.34 11.01 -7.30
C SER A 99 18.74 9.71 -6.59
N ALA A 100 19.84 9.08 -6.99
CA ALA A 100 20.31 7.84 -6.39
C ALA A 100 20.63 8.04 -4.91
N ILE A 101 20.23 7.08 -4.08
CA ILE A 101 20.45 7.13 -2.63
C ILE A 101 21.69 6.32 -2.30
N ASN A 102 22.57 6.87 -1.48
CA ASN A 102 23.76 6.16 -1.07
C ASN A 102 23.36 4.93 -0.26
N LYS A 103 23.93 3.78 -0.60
CA LYS A 103 23.69 2.52 0.11
C LYS A 103 23.81 2.63 1.64
N LYS A 104 24.73 3.44 2.14
CA LYS A 104 24.97 3.63 3.59
C LYS A 104 23.86 4.43 4.29
N GLU A 105 23.08 5.20 3.54
CA GLU A 105 21.94 5.98 4.04
C GLU A 105 20.64 5.16 4.07
N ILE A 106 20.63 3.99 3.41
CA ILE A 106 19.46 3.12 3.36
C ILE A 106 19.34 2.38 4.69
N ILE A 107 18.30 2.75 5.44
CA ILE A 107 17.95 2.11 6.72
C ILE A 107 16.68 1.28 6.49
N LEU A 108 16.85 -0.03 6.30
CA LEU A 108 15.74 -0.98 6.27
C LEU A 108 15.52 -1.60 7.66
N ASN A 109 14.36 -2.21 7.86
CA ASN A 109 14.11 -2.97 9.08
C ASN A 109 15.13 -4.14 9.14
N ASN A 110 15.63 -4.43 10.35
CA ASN A 110 16.54 -5.55 10.67
C ASN A 110 18.05 -5.35 10.35
N GLY A 111 18.51 -4.13 10.07
CA GLY A 111 19.94 -3.88 9.85
C GLY A 111 20.49 -4.52 8.58
N PHE A 112 19.61 -4.82 7.63
CA PHE A 112 19.94 -5.40 6.34
C PHE A 112 20.94 -4.51 5.58
N ASN A 113 22.03 -5.13 5.12
CA ASN A 113 22.99 -4.52 4.22
C ASN A 113 22.60 -4.93 2.79
N PRO A 114 22.04 -4.02 1.97
CA PRO A 114 21.50 -4.40 0.67
C PRO A 114 22.61 -4.85 -0.28
N GLN A 115 22.80 -6.17 -0.39
CA GLN A 115 23.52 -6.76 -1.50
C GLN A 115 22.49 -7.14 -2.56
N ILE A 116 22.56 -6.46 -3.71
CA ILE A 116 21.68 -6.72 -4.84
C ILE A 116 22.15 -8.04 -5.48
N SER A 117 21.40 -9.12 -5.27
CA SER A 117 21.65 -10.37 -6.02
C SER A 117 21.37 -10.16 -7.51
N GLU A 118 21.89 -11.05 -8.36
CA GLU A 118 21.71 -10.94 -9.82
C GLU A 118 20.23 -10.84 -10.23
N GLU A 119 19.36 -11.55 -9.52
CA GLU A 119 17.90 -11.57 -9.74
C GLU A 119 17.27 -10.18 -9.58
N PHE A 120 17.89 -9.28 -8.83
CA PHE A 120 17.34 -7.97 -8.52
C PHE A 120 17.95 -6.81 -9.33
N LYS A 121 19.00 -7.06 -10.11
CA LYS A 121 19.62 -6.04 -10.98
C LYS A 121 18.67 -5.50 -12.03
N GLU A 122 17.61 -6.23 -12.37
CA GLU A 122 16.61 -5.74 -13.32
C GLU A 122 15.70 -4.65 -12.71
N PHE A 123 15.59 -4.57 -11.38
CA PHE A 123 14.74 -3.61 -10.67
C PHE A 123 15.52 -2.41 -10.15
N ILE A 124 16.81 -2.59 -9.82
CA ILE A 124 17.64 -1.58 -9.18
C ILE A 124 18.94 -1.39 -9.98
N ASN A 125 19.22 -0.15 -10.34
CA ASN A 125 20.47 0.26 -10.96
C ASN A 125 21.44 0.77 -9.90
N CYS A 126 22.74 0.57 -10.14
CA CYS A 126 23.82 1.04 -9.29
C CYS A 126 24.57 2.20 -9.94
N THR A 127 25.04 3.16 -9.14
CA THR A 127 26.01 4.17 -9.55
C THR A 127 27.44 3.73 -9.20
N SER A 128 28.45 4.46 -9.67
CA SER A 128 29.86 4.23 -9.31
C SER A 128 30.14 4.45 -7.83
N ASP A 129 29.31 5.24 -7.15
CA ASP A 129 29.56 5.76 -5.80
C ASP A 129 28.67 5.05 -4.76
N ASP A 130 28.39 3.75 -5.00
CA ASP A 130 27.49 2.91 -4.18
C ASP A 130 26.07 3.48 -4.03
N GLY A 131 25.58 4.23 -5.03
CA GLY A 131 24.22 4.75 -5.06
C GLY A 131 23.23 3.79 -5.72
N TYR A 132 22.02 3.69 -5.20
CA TYR A 132 20.93 2.89 -5.76
C TYR A 132 19.77 3.75 -6.25
N TYR A 133 19.22 3.39 -7.41
CA TYR A 133 18.00 3.98 -7.96
C TYR A 133 17.19 2.96 -8.75
N LEU A 134 15.88 3.20 -8.89
CA LEU A 134 14.98 2.26 -9.54
C LEU A 134 15.12 2.30 -11.07
N SER A 135 15.16 1.11 -11.67
CA SER A 135 14.89 0.92 -13.08
C SER A 135 13.41 1.18 -13.39
N LEU A 136 13.04 1.20 -14.68
CA LEU A 136 11.63 1.26 -15.07
C LEU A 136 10.84 0.07 -14.49
N LYS A 137 11.40 -1.15 -14.54
CA LYS A 137 10.77 -2.34 -13.93
C LYS A 137 10.64 -2.18 -12.41
N GLY A 138 11.66 -1.64 -11.75
CA GLY A 138 11.65 -1.36 -10.31
C GLY A 138 10.50 -0.43 -9.91
N LYS A 139 10.25 0.63 -10.69
CA LYS A 139 9.13 1.56 -10.46
C LYS A 139 7.78 0.86 -10.56
N PHE A 140 7.56 0.03 -11.59
CA PHE A 140 6.33 -0.74 -11.71
C PHE A 140 6.17 -1.77 -10.57
N ARG A 141 7.26 -2.43 -10.18
CA ARG A 141 7.26 -3.37 -9.05
C ARG A 141 6.87 -2.66 -7.75
N ALA A 142 7.44 -1.49 -7.47
CA ALA A 142 7.10 -0.68 -6.31
C ALA A 142 5.62 -0.25 -6.30
N GLN A 143 5.07 0.16 -7.45
CA GLN A 143 3.65 0.47 -7.58
C GLN A 143 2.77 -0.76 -7.30
N GLY A 144 3.18 -1.94 -7.79
CA GLY A 144 2.48 -3.21 -7.49
C GLY A 144 2.48 -3.54 -6.00
N ILE A 145 3.61 -3.33 -5.31
CA ILE A 145 3.71 -3.50 -3.86
C ILE A 145 2.78 -2.52 -3.14
N LEU A 146 2.79 -1.24 -3.50
CA LEU A 146 1.90 -0.22 -2.91
C LEU A 146 0.41 -0.55 -3.14
N ALA A 147 0.05 -1.00 -4.33
CA ALA A 147 -1.31 -1.41 -4.65
C ALA A 147 -1.74 -2.62 -3.80
N SER A 148 -0.86 -3.61 -3.62
CA SER A 148 -1.11 -4.75 -2.74
C SER A 148 -1.33 -4.33 -1.28
N ILE A 149 -0.50 -3.42 -0.76
CA ILE A 149 -0.67 -2.86 0.58
C ILE A 149 -2.05 -2.20 0.71
N TYR A 150 -2.45 -1.39 -0.28
CA TYR A 150 -3.74 -0.72 -0.27
C TYR A 150 -4.91 -1.71 -0.30
N THR A 151 -4.85 -2.74 -1.15
CA THR A 151 -5.86 -3.80 -1.19
C THR A 151 -5.98 -4.50 0.17
N ASN A 152 -4.86 -4.80 0.82
CA ASN A 152 -4.86 -5.43 2.14
C ASN A 152 -5.47 -4.52 3.24
N MET A 153 -5.32 -3.20 3.12
CA MET A 153 -6.04 -2.25 4.00
C MET A 153 -7.55 -2.31 3.77
N VAL A 154 -8.00 -2.33 2.52
CA VAL A 154 -9.43 -2.40 2.16
C VAL A 154 -10.05 -3.71 2.63
N ASP A 155 -9.39 -4.83 2.33
CA ASP A 155 -9.87 -6.15 2.73
C ASP A 155 -9.95 -6.31 4.25
N PHE A 156 -9.04 -5.67 5.00
CA PHE A 156 -9.13 -5.60 6.46
C PHE A 156 -10.37 -4.82 6.92
N ILE A 157 -10.67 -3.67 6.31
CA ILE A 157 -11.84 -2.86 6.65
C ILE A 157 -13.15 -3.63 6.38
N GLU A 158 -13.19 -4.33 5.24
CA GLU A 158 -14.34 -5.10 4.78
C GLU A 158 -14.48 -6.47 5.47
N ASN A 159 -13.62 -6.80 6.45
CA ASN A 159 -13.58 -8.10 7.13
C ASN A 159 -13.42 -9.29 6.18
N LYS A 160 -12.76 -9.10 5.04
CA LYS A 160 -12.54 -10.15 4.04
C LYS A 160 -11.35 -11.05 4.36
N ILE A 161 -10.54 -10.69 5.34
CA ILE A 161 -9.37 -11.48 5.77
C ILE A 161 -9.41 -11.69 7.28
N ASP A 162 -9.43 -12.96 7.69
CA ASP A 162 -8.91 -13.37 8.99
C ASP A 162 -7.39 -13.35 8.85
N ILE A 163 -6.74 -12.25 9.27
CA ILE A 163 -5.30 -12.08 9.09
C ILE A 163 -4.59 -12.88 10.19
N SER A 164 -4.78 -14.19 10.18
CA SER A 164 -3.77 -15.08 10.74
C SER A 164 -2.47 -14.78 10.00
N SER A 165 -1.42 -14.59 10.79
CA SER A 165 -0.16 -13.93 10.51
C SER A 165 0.74 -14.61 9.48
N GLU A 166 0.20 -15.39 8.53
CA GLU A 166 0.98 -16.28 7.67
C GLU A 166 0.59 -16.28 6.20
N LYS A 167 -0.23 -15.35 5.69
CA LYS A 167 -0.36 -15.20 4.22
C LYS A 167 0.77 -14.37 3.61
N ILE A 168 1.89 -15.08 3.49
CA ILE A 168 2.71 -15.28 2.30
C ILE A 168 3.01 -14.00 1.54
N SER A 169 4.28 -13.60 1.53
CA SER A 169 4.88 -12.85 0.42
C SER A 169 4.72 -13.72 -0.85
N GLU A 170 3.51 -13.75 -1.39
CA GLU A 170 3.23 -14.64 -2.49
C GLU A 170 3.88 -13.97 -3.69
N ASN A 171 4.92 -14.66 -4.19
CA ASN A 171 5.73 -14.45 -5.40
C ASN A 171 4.94 -14.08 -6.67
N TRP A 172 3.67 -13.71 -6.57
CA TRP A 172 2.77 -13.39 -7.66
C TRP A 172 3.30 -12.28 -8.57
N LEU A 173 3.98 -11.27 -8.02
CA LEU A 173 4.61 -10.21 -8.82
C LEU A 173 5.98 -10.59 -9.40
N LEU A 174 6.67 -11.58 -8.85
CA LEU A 174 7.90 -12.14 -9.44
C LEU A 174 7.56 -12.98 -10.68
N ASN A 175 6.45 -13.72 -10.64
CA ASN A 175 5.96 -14.51 -11.78
C ASN A 175 5.35 -13.66 -12.91
N PHE A 176 5.05 -12.38 -12.68
CA PHE A 176 4.49 -11.51 -13.72
C PHE A 176 5.54 -11.10 -14.78
N TYR A 177 6.82 -11.12 -14.41
CA TYR A 177 7.93 -10.73 -15.29
C TYR A 177 8.96 -11.84 -15.52
N GLY A 178 8.94 -12.90 -14.70
CA GLY A 178 9.92 -13.99 -14.73
C GLY A 178 9.68 -15.06 -15.81
N ASP A 179 8.43 -15.49 -16.05
CA ASP A 179 8.19 -16.66 -16.90
C ASP A 179 7.45 -16.35 -18.20
N ASP A 180 8.28 -16.35 -19.25
CA ASP A 180 7.97 -16.62 -20.65
C ASP A 180 7.06 -15.61 -21.39
N LYS A 181 7.72 -14.61 -21.97
CA LYS A 181 7.15 -13.66 -22.95
C LYS A 181 6.44 -14.38 -24.11
N ASN A 182 6.80 -15.63 -24.42
CA ASN A 182 6.14 -16.44 -25.44
C ASN A 182 4.80 -17.04 -24.99
N SER A 183 4.69 -17.47 -23.72
CA SER A 183 3.44 -18.01 -23.14
C SER A 183 2.32 -16.95 -23.12
N TYR A 184 2.67 -15.70 -22.85
CA TYR A 184 1.70 -14.59 -22.85
C TYR A 184 1.26 -14.21 -24.28
N LEU A 185 2.19 -14.21 -25.24
CA LEU A 185 1.87 -13.97 -26.66
C LEU A 185 1.02 -15.09 -27.27
N GLU A 186 1.23 -16.35 -26.85
CA GLU A 186 0.35 -17.46 -27.21
C GLU A 186 -1.03 -17.33 -26.59
N LYS A 187 -1.14 -16.95 -25.30
CA LYS A 187 -2.45 -16.71 -24.66
C LYS A 187 -3.21 -15.57 -25.33
N ILE A 188 -2.54 -14.47 -25.73
CA ILE A 188 -3.17 -13.37 -26.48
C ILE A 188 -3.57 -13.79 -27.89
N LYS A 189 -2.73 -14.57 -28.59
CA LYS A 189 -3.08 -15.14 -29.90
C LYS A 189 -4.31 -16.06 -29.80
N ASN A 190 -4.36 -16.91 -28.79
CA ASN A 190 -5.47 -17.83 -28.55
C ASN A 190 -6.77 -17.12 -28.14
N LEU A 191 -6.68 -15.98 -27.45
CA LEU A 191 -7.82 -15.12 -27.15
C LEU A 191 -8.38 -14.43 -28.42
N ARG A 192 -7.52 -13.97 -29.32
CA ARG A 192 -7.95 -13.42 -30.63
C ARG A 192 -8.55 -14.49 -31.55
N VAL A 193 -8.02 -15.72 -31.52
CA VAL A 193 -8.58 -16.85 -32.28
C VAL A 193 -9.94 -17.29 -31.72
N LYS A 194 -10.16 -17.20 -30.40
CA LYS A 194 -11.48 -17.46 -29.79
C LYS A 194 -12.50 -16.36 -30.05
N GLN A 195 -12.09 -15.09 -30.16
CA GLN A 195 -12.99 -13.99 -30.53
C GLN A 195 -13.35 -13.97 -32.03
N GLY A 196 -12.54 -14.59 -32.89
CA GLY A 196 -12.85 -14.77 -34.32
C GLY A 196 -13.89 -15.86 -34.64
N ARG A 197 -14.41 -16.61 -33.65
CA ARG A 197 -15.39 -17.70 -33.85
C ARG A 197 -16.70 -17.57 -33.06
N LYS A 198 -16.97 -16.39 -32.47
CA LYS A 198 -18.30 -16.05 -31.96
C LYS A 198 -18.75 -14.70 -32.50
N SER A 199 -18.88 -14.62 -33.81
CA SER A 199 -19.82 -13.70 -34.43
C SER A 199 -21.19 -14.37 -34.47
N GLU A 200 -21.99 -14.18 -33.44
CA GLU A 200 -23.43 -13.98 -33.60
C GLU A 200 -24.02 -13.37 -32.31
N LYS A 201 -24.24 -12.06 -32.40
CA LYS A 201 -25.20 -11.22 -31.67
C LYS A 201 -25.30 -11.41 -30.16
N VAL A 202 -24.65 -10.53 -29.38
CA VAL A 202 -25.32 -9.72 -28.33
C VAL A 202 -24.52 -8.41 -28.12
N GLU A 203 -25.21 -7.31 -28.41
CA GLU A 203 -25.05 -5.90 -28.00
C GLU A 203 -23.72 -5.38 -27.41
N ASP A 204 -23.10 -4.55 -28.25
CA ASP A 204 -21.97 -3.65 -28.06
C ASP A 204 -22.39 -2.39 -27.28
N PHE A 205 -22.30 -2.36 -25.93
CA PHE A 205 -22.55 -1.10 -25.19
C PHE A 205 -21.80 -0.84 -23.86
N THR A 206 -20.97 -1.76 -23.35
CA THR A 206 -20.38 -1.61 -21.99
C THR A 206 -18.87 -1.35 -21.96
N GLU A 207 -18.09 -1.81 -22.94
CA GLU A 207 -16.61 -1.71 -22.88
C GLU A 207 -16.05 -0.32 -23.26
N LYS A 208 -16.67 0.38 -24.23
CA LYS A 208 -16.25 1.75 -24.60
C LYS A 208 -16.48 2.78 -23.49
N LYS A 209 -17.41 2.51 -22.56
CA LYS A 209 -17.71 3.41 -21.44
C LYS A 209 -16.68 3.26 -20.31
N GLN A 210 -16.29 2.02 -20.01
CA GLN A 210 -15.26 1.72 -19.00
C GLN A 210 -13.86 2.18 -19.43
N LEU A 211 -13.47 2.00 -20.70
CA LEU A 211 -12.18 2.49 -21.20
C LEU A 211 -12.07 4.03 -21.17
N ASN A 212 -13.17 4.73 -21.45
CA ASN A 212 -13.20 6.19 -21.41
C ASN A 212 -13.20 6.76 -19.98
N GLU A 213 -13.73 6.03 -18.99
CA GLU A 213 -13.63 6.40 -17.57
C GLU A 213 -12.21 6.20 -17.02
N ILE A 214 -11.54 5.12 -17.42
CA ILE A 214 -10.14 4.85 -17.05
C ILE A 214 -9.21 5.93 -17.64
N LEU A 215 -9.43 6.32 -18.90
CA LEU A 215 -8.66 7.40 -19.55
C LEU A 215 -8.95 8.80 -18.97
N LYS A 216 -10.17 9.05 -18.46
CA LYS A 216 -10.50 10.30 -17.73
C LYS A 216 -9.84 10.36 -16.36
N PHE A 217 -9.71 9.24 -15.66
CA PHE A 217 -9.01 9.18 -14.36
C PHE A 217 -7.50 9.45 -14.51
N SER A 218 -6.87 8.89 -15.55
CA SER A 218 -5.44 9.09 -15.85
C SER A 218 -5.11 10.57 -16.16
N LYS A 219 -5.96 11.29 -16.91
CA LYS A 219 -5.70 12.70 -17.25
C LYS A 219 -5.90 13.68 -16.09
N ARG A 220 -6.72 13.34 -15.07
CA ARG A 220 -6.95 14.21 -13.91
C ARG A 220 -5.81 14.20 -12.89
N GLN A 221 -4.97 13.17 -12.86
CA GLN A 221 -3.83 13.10 -11.94
C GLN A 221 -2.54 13.73 -12.47
N LEU A 222 -2.49 14.09 -13.76
CA LEU A 222 -1.28 14.65 -14.39
C LEU A 222 -1.22 16.19 -14.41
N TYR A 223 -2.29 16.90 -14.01
CA TYR A 223 -2.29 18.36 -13.90
C TYR A 223 -3.24 18.85 -12.78
N PRO A 224 -2.76 19.19 -11.58
CA PRO A 224 -3.52 20.08 -10.70
C PRO A 224 -3.54 21.48 -11.34
N LYS A 225 -4.71 21.91 -11.81
CA LYS A 225 -4.97 23.32 -12.12
C LYS A 225 -4.85 24.13 -10.83
N GLY A 226 -4.02 25.18 -10.83
CA GLY A 226 -4.05 26.23 -9.81
C GLY A 226 -2.68 26.65 -9.27
N ILE A 227 -1.84 27.25 -10.10
CA ILE A 227 -0.91 28.30 -9.65
C ILE A 227 -1.29 29.52 -10.47
N GLU A 228 -2.22 30.33 -9.95
CA GLU A 228 -2.34 31.71 -10.37
C GLU A 228 -1.25 32.50 -9.62
N SER A 229 -0.33 33.04 -10.41
CA SER A 229 0.63 34.05 -10.02
C SER A 229 -0.11 35.30 -9.56
N ILE A 230 0.17 35.77 -8.35
CA ILE A 230 -0.13 37.13 -7.93
C ILE A 230 1.20 37.91 -7.91
N VAL A 231 1.22 38.97 -8.71
CA VAL A 231 2.18 40.09 -8.70
C VAL A 231 1.88 40.96 -7.48
#